data_AF-A0A518GLG0-F1
#
_entry.id   AF-A0A518GLG0-F1
#
_cell.length_a   1.000
_cell.length_b   1.000
_cell.length_c   1.000
_cell.angle_alpha   90.00
_cell.angle_beta   90.00
_cell.angle_gamma   90.00
#
_symmetry.space_group_name_H-M   'P 1'
#
loop_
_entity.id
_entity.type
_entity.pdbx_description
1 polymer ?
#
loop_
_entity_poly.entity_id
_entity_poly.type
_entity_poly.pdbx_seq_one_letter_code
_entity_poly.pdbx_strand_id
1 'polypeptide(L)'
;MFLKTNPYSLRYAGRGCDSSTQSEGGSSGPRAGFTLIELLAVIVVISILIALLLPAINGARRRATIAQVRTEISAIESACVAFEKEYGIHPPSRIVIPQTAALWATPADGGVAPNLYTAQEIRESKAIIRQFWPQFDFAYTAGAPDIDGDGTTGGNAIVLSNAECLAFFLGGLHEKTVEGSTTLWRAIGFSKDPAAPFRRGTGPRTTPYYEHPASRYTDLDGDNLPELVDPISGQGTPYFYAAATNGKYGVLTYGPQGNSANYPILPYAQDKANKSAWNAKSFQIISPGYDQRFGPGGPFQPDAGTPLPGYAATDIPSAVWAPGITGPVSVADREAEFDNITNFASGTLGGR
;
A
#
# COMPACT_ATOMS: atom_id res chain seq x y z
N MET A 1 11.00 29.26 44.35
CA MET A 1 10.25 30.53 44.40
C MET A 1 9.05 30.34 43.48
N PHE A 2 7.79 30.13 43.88
CA PHE A 2 7.05 30.39 45.10
C PHE A 2 6.32 29.12 45.57
N LEU A 3 6.38 28.88 46.87
CA LEU A 3 5.49 27.98 47.61
C LEU A 3 4.17 28.71 47.87
N LYS A 4 3.04 28.00 47.79
CA LYS A 4 1.81 28.37 48.50
C LYS A 4 1.33 27.17 49.29
N THR A 5 1.88 27.02 50.48
CA THR A 5 1.19 26.45 51.63
C THR A 5 0.27 27.54 52.19
N ASN A 6 -0.99 27.20 52.50
CA ASN A 6 -1.81 28.03 53.38
C ASN A 6 -2.23 27.19 54.60
N PRO A 7 -1.89 27.64 55.82
CA PRO A 7 -2.11 26.92 57.06
C PRO A 7 -3.35 27.44 57.78
N TYR A 8 -4.16 26.57 58.38
CA TYR A 8 -4.98 26.95 59.53
C TYR A 8 -5.06 25.81 60.54
N SER A 9 -4.43 26.11 61.68
CA SER A 9 -4.44 25.43 62.96
C SER A 9 -5.78 25.62 63.68
N LEU A 10 -6.22 24.65 64.50
CA LEU A 10 -6.31 24.75 65.98
C LEU A 10 -7.37 23.80 66.58
N ARG A 11 -6.96 23.25 67.74
CA ARG A 11 -7.78 22.87 68.91
C ARG A 11 -8.54 21.55 68.84
N TYR A 12 -7.93 20.50 69.41
CA TYR A 12 -8.67 19.52 70.20
C TYR A 12 -8.62 19.94 71.67
N ALA A 13 -9.68 20.59 72.13
CA ALA A 13 -10.01 20.71 73.54
C ALA A 13 -10.94 19.54 73.89
N GLY A 14 -10.63 18.83 74.97
CA GLY A 14 -11.33 17.60 75.33
C GLY A 14 -12.64 17.81 76.09
N ARG A 15 -13.12 16.64 76.55
CA ARG A 15 -14.04 16.39 77.67
C ARG A 15 -15.53 16.39 77.31
N GLY A 16 -16.19 15.30 77.73
CA GLY A 16 -17.65 15.22 77.86
C GLY A 16 -18.19 13.85 77.49
N CYS A 17 -18.16 12.90 78.43
CA CYS A 17 -19.23 11.91 78.48
C CYS A 17 -20.54 12.68 78.65
N ASP A 18 -21.53 12.38 77.81
CA ASP A 18 -22.89 12.26 78.32
C ASP A 18 -23.70 11.29 77.48
N SER A 19 -24.33 10.38 78.21
CA SER A 19 -25.27 9.38 77.74
C SER A 19 -26.64 10.02 77.59
N SER A 20 -27.23 9.94 76.40
CA SER A 20 -28.69 9.95 76.26
C SER A 20 -29.09 9.14 75.03
N THR A 21 -29.57 7.94 75.34
CA THR A 21 -30.51 7.12 74.59
C THR A 21 -31.50 7.94 73.76
N GLN A 22 -31.40 7.86 72.44
CA GLN A 22 -32.58 7.88 71.56
C GLN A 22 -32.40 6.83 70.46
N SER A 23 -33.22 5.79 70.59
CA SER A 23 -33.49 4.75 69.60
C SER A 23 -34.25 5.38 68.44
N GLU A 24 -33.54 5.80 67.39
CA GLU A 24 -34.16 5.90 66.06
C GLU A 24 -34.16 4.51 65.45
N GLY A 25 -35.34 3.94 65.29
CA GLY A 25 -35.57 2.69 64.58
C GLY A 25 -35.20 2.86 63.11
N GLY A 26 -33.92 2.67 62.79
CA GLY A 26 -33.47 2.41 61.44
C GLY A 26 -34.09 1.10 61.00
N SER A 27 -35.09 1.18 60.11
CA SER A 27 -35.60 0.02 59.39
C SER A 27 -34.44 -0.62 58.63
N SER A 28 -33.81 -1.63 59.24
CA SER A 28 -32.93 -2.56 58.55
C SER A 28 -33.81 -3.38 57.61
N GLY A 29 -34.12 -2.79 56.45
CA GLY A 29 -34.75 -3.50 55.35
C GLY A 29 -33.90 -4.75 55.06
N PRO A 30 -34.53 -5.90 54.78
CA PRO A 30 -33.80 -7.13 54.54
C PRO A 30 -32.79 -6.90 53.42
N ARG A 31 -31.51 -7.15 53.70
CA ARG A 31 -30.47 -7.15 52.66
C ARG A 31 -30.83 -8.29 51.72
N ALA A 32 -31.42 -7.96 50.57
CA ALA A 32 -31.73 -8.92 49.53
C ALA A 32 -30.40 -9.57 49.07
N GLY A 33 -30.21 -10.84 49.41
CA GLY A 33 -29.08 -11.62 48.94
C GLY A 33 -29.30 -11.95 47.47
N PHE A 34 -28.28 -11.75 46.65
CA PHE A 34 -28.28 -12.16 45.24
C PHE A 34 -28.44 -13.68 45.16
N THR A 35 -29.46 -14.14 44.45
CA THR A 35 -29.68 -15.57 44.23
C THR A 35 -28.81 -16.07 43.08
N LEU A 36 -28.42 -17.35 43.12
CA LEU A 36 -27.71 -18.01 42.02
C LEU A 36 -28.46 -17.89 40.69
N ILE A 37 -29.80 -17.91 40.72
CA ILE A 37 -30.63 -17.81 39.52
C ILE A 37 -30.62 -16.42 38.90
N GLU A 38 -30.59 -15.36 39.72
CA GLU A 38 -30.46 -13.98 39.22
C GLU A 38 -29.10 -13.77 38.55
N LEU A 39 -28.03 -14.29 39.15
CA LEU A 39 -26.71 -14.24 38.53
C LEU A 39 -26.66 -15.07 37.23
N LEU A 40 -27.30 -16.24 37.20
CA LEU A 40 -27.39 -17.11 36.02
C LEU A 40 -28.13 -16.41 34.87
N ALA A 41 -29.25 -15.76 35.14
CA ALA A 41 -30.02 -15.05 34.12
C ALA A 41 -29.21 -13.89 33.50
N VAL A 42 -28.46 -13.15 34.32
CA VAL A 42 -27.64 -12.02 33.86
C VAL A 42 -26.52 -12.49 32.92
N ILE A 43 -25.81 -13.56 33.26
CA ILE A 43 -24.74 -14.07 32.38
C ILE A 43 -25.31 -14.61 31.06
N VAL A 44 -26.52 -15.20 31.07
CA VAL A 44 -27.20 -15.65 29.85
C VAL A 44 -27.50 -14.47 28.94
N VAL A 45 -28.06 -13.38 29.47
CA VAL A 45 -28.36 -12.17 28.69
C VAL A 45 -27.08 -11.55 28.15
N ILE A 46 -26.03 -11.38 28.97
CA ILE A 46 -24.74 -10.82 28.53
C ILE A 46 -24.12 -11.68 27.41
N SER A 47 -24.19 -13.01 27.54
CA SER A 47 -23.64 -13.94 26.54
C SER A 47 -24.36 -13.80 25.19
N ILE A 48 -25.69 -13.68 25.19
CA ILE A 48 -26.48 -13.44 23.97
C ILE A 48 -26.11 -12.10 23.35
N LEU A 49 -26.01 -11.04 24.16
CA LEU A 49 -25.64 -9.71 23.66
C LEU A 49 -24.25 -9.71 23.01
N ILE A 50 -23.25 -10.32 23.65
CA ILE A 50 -21.88 -10.43 23.10
C ILE A 50 -21.89 -11.25 21.80
N ALA A 51 -22.62 -12.37 21.77
CA ALA A 51 -22.69 -13.24 20.59
C ALA A 51 -23.24 -12.50 19.35
N LEU A 52 -24.19 -11.58 19.55
CA LEU A 52 -24.72 -10.74 18.47
C LEU A 52 -23.80 -9.55 18.12
N LEU A 53 -23.02 -9.06 19.09
CA LEU A 53 -22.17 -7.89 18.93
C LEU A 53 -20.88 -8.21 18.12
N LEU A 54 -20.26 -9.36 18.36
CA LEU A 54 -18.96 -9.72 17.77
C LEU A 54 -18.94 -9.74 16.23
N PRO A 55 -19.91 -10.37 15.53
CA PRO A 55 -19.93 -10.35 14.06
C PRO A 55 -20.06 -8.94 13.49
N ALA A 56 -20.87 -8.09 14.12
CA ALA A 56 -21.09 -6.70 13.69
C ALA A 56 -19.82 -5.85 13.82
N ILE A 57 -19.07 -6.01 14.91
CA ILE A 57 -17.80 -5.30 15.14
C ILE A 57 -16.74 -5.71 14.11
N ASN A 58 -16.62 -7.00 13.81
CA ASN A 58 -15.65 -7.49 12.82
C ASN A 58 -15.94 -6.94 11.43
N GLY A 59 -17.22 -6.92 11.01
CA GLY A 59 -17.63 -6.31 9.75
C GLY A 59 -17.37 -4.80 9.71
N ALA A 60 -17.62 -4.08 10.81
CA ALA A 60 -17.34 -2.65 10.90
C ALA A 60 -15.85 -2.33 10.80
N ARG A 61 -14.99 -3.10 11.49
CA ARG A 61 -13.53 -2.96 11.38
C ARG A 61 -13.05 -3.21 9.96
N ARG A 62 -13.54 -4.27 9.30
CA ARG A 62 -13.17 -4.58 7.91
C ARG A 62 -13.52 -3.44 6.96
N ARG A 63 -14.72 -2.86 7.08
CA ARG A 63 -15.14 -1.68 6.30
C ARG A 63 -14.28 -0.45 6.59
N ALA A 64 -13.92 -0.21 7.84
CA ALA A 64 -13.05 0.91 8.21
C ALA A 64 -11.66 0.78 7.59
N THR A 65 -11.05 -0.41 7.62
CA THR A 65 -9.77 -0.66 6.97
C THR A 65 -9.86 -0.46 5.46
N ILE A 66 -10.93 -0.91 4.80
CA ILE A 66 -11.12 -0.67 3.36
C ILE A 66 -11.26 0.81 3.04
N ALA A 67 -12.01 1.56 3.86
CA ALA A 67 -12.12 3.01 3.69
C ALA A 67 -10.73 3.68 3.82
N GLN A 68 -9.88 3.19 4.72
CA GLN A 68 -8.49 3.63 4.84
C GLN A 68 -7.68 3.29 3.57
N VAL A 69 -7.75 2.05 3.06
CA VAL A 69 -7.09 1.63 1.81
C VAL A 69 -7.53 2.52 0.64
N ARG A 70 -8.84 2.76 0.47
CA ARG A 70 -9.39 3.61 -0.59
C ARG A 70 -8.89 5.06 -0.49
N THR A 71 -8.83 5.60 0.73
CA THR A 71 -8.30 6.95 0.99
C THR A 71 -6.82 7.02 0.63
N GLU A 72 -6.05 5.99 0.99
CA GLU A 72 -4.63 5.91 0.67
C GLU A 72 -4.40 5.80 -0.86
N ILE A 73 -5.15 4.95 -1.55
CA ILE A 73 -5.10 4.85 -3.02
C ILE A 73 -5.39 6.22 -3.66
N SER A 74 -6.37 6.98 -3.17
CA SER A 74 -6.68 8.33 -3.68
C SER A 74 -5.55 9.33 -3.42
N ALA A 75 -4.84 9.20 -2.31
CA ALA A 75 -3.65 10.02 -2.02
C ALA A 75 -2.49 9.67 -2.96
N ILE A 76 -2.23 8.37 -3.19
CA ILE A 76 -1.24 7.89 -4.15
C ILE A 76 -1.61 8.35 -5.58
N GLU A 77 -2.89 8.28 -5.95
CA GLU A 77 -3.39 8.77 -7.24
C GLU A 77 -3.06 10.25 -7.43
N SER A 78 -3.31 11.08 -6.40
CA SER A 78 -2.98 12.50 -6.41
C SER A 78 -1.47 12.74 -6.56
N ALA A 79 -0.64 11.89 -5.96
CA ALA A 79 0.81 11.94 -6.09
C ALA A 79 1.28 11.56 -7.50
N CYS A 80 0.69 10.53 -8.12
CA CYS A 80 0.95 10.19 -9.52
C CYS A 80 0.56 11.32 -10.48
N VAL A 81 -0.57 11.98 -10.24
CA VAL A 81 -0.99 13.16 -11.03
C VAL A 81 -0.04 14.35 -10.83
N ALA A 82 0.45 14.57 -9.61
CA ALA A 82 1.47 15.60 -9.35
C ALA A 82 2.79 15.29 -10.07
N PHE A 83 3.20 14.01 -10.09
CA PHE A 83 4.35 13.54 -10.84
C PHE A 83 4.16 13.76 -12.36
N GLU A 84 3.00 13.38 -12.91
CA GLU A 84 2.68 13.62 -14.32
C GLU A 84 2.72 15.12 -14.66
N LYS A 85 2.23 15.98 -13.77
CA LYS A 85 2.26 17.43 -13.99
C LYS A 85 3.69 17.98 -14.11
N GLU A 86 4.64 17.39 -13.38
CA GLU A 86 6.04 17.81 -13.40
C GLU A 86 6.80 17.25 -14.62
N TYR A 87 6.56 15.98 -14.96
CA TYR A 87 7.36 15.25 -15.94
C TYR A 87 6.65 14.95 -17.28
N GLY A 88 5.35 15.24 -17.37
CA GLY A 88 4.51 15.02 -18.54
C GLY A 88 4.11 13.56 -18.79
N ILE A 89 4.45 12.65 -17.88
CA ILE A 89 4.13 11.22 -17.94
C ILE A 89 3.94 10.67 -16.51
N HIS A 90 3.03 9.72 -16.35
CA HIS A 90 2.87 8.98 -15.09
C HIS A 90 4.16 8.25 -14.71
N PRO A 91 4.36 7.92 -13.41
CA PRO A 91 5.40 6.98 -13.02
C PRO A 91 5.32 5.72 -13.89
N PRO A 92 6.43 5.22 -14.44
CA PRO A 92 6.41 4.00 -15.23
C PRO A 92 6.03 2.82 -14.33
N SER A 93 5.36 1.80 -14.86
CA SER A 93 5.09 0.56 -14.10
C SER A 93 6.20 -0.47 -14.21
N ARG A 94 7.26 -0.13 -14.93
CA ARG A 94 8.45 -0.96 -15.09
C ARG A 94 9.57 -0.11 -15.69
N ILE A 95 10.77 -0.23 -15.16
CA ILE A 95 11.95 0.40 -15.75
C ILE A 95 13.20 -0.44 -15.47
N VAL A 96 14.13 -0.44 -16.41
CA VAL A 96 15.42 -1.12 -16.31
C VAL A 96 16.50 -0.06 -16.24
N ILE A 97 17.23 0.00 -15.13
CA ILE A 97 18.27 0.99 -14.89
C ILE A 97 19.63 0.28 -14.83
N PRO A 98 20.38 0.25 -15.95
CA PRO A 98 21.77 -0.17 -15.96
C PRO A 98 22.64 0.53 -14.92
N GLN A 99 23.42 -0.25 -14.18
CA GLN A 99 24.48 0.27 -13.31
C GLN A 99 25.80 0.51 -14.05
N THR A 100 25.88 0.25 -15.36
CA THR A 100 27.07 0.53 -16.18
C THR A 100 26.75 1.38 -17.41
N ALA A 101 27.67 2.28 -17.76
CA ALA A 101 27.56 3.11 -18.96
C ALA A 101 27.56 2.28 -20.25
N ALA A 102 28.26 1.14 -20.26
CA ALA A 102 28.33 0.25 -21.42
C ALA A 102 26.96 -0.30 -21.81
N LEU A 103 26.14 -0.70 -20.83
CA LEU A 103 24.79 -1.19 -21.07
C LEU A 103 23.85 -0.09 -21.59
N TRP A 104 24.05 1.18 -21.21
CA TRP A 104 23.32 2.31 -21.79
C TRP A 104 23.72 2.62 -23.24
N ALA A 105 24.98 2.40 -23.59
CA ALA A 105 25.53 2.68 -24.91
C ALA A 105 25.20 1.57 -25.91
N THR A 106 25.41 0.32 -25.50
CA THR A 106 25.20 -0.88 -26.30
C THR A 106 24.31 -1.86 -25.52
N PRO A 107 22.97 -1.65 -25.54
CA PRO A 107 22.05 -2.51 -24.81
C PRO A 107 22.13 -3.96 -25.28
N ALA A 108 22.19 -4.87 -24.32
CA ALA A 108 22.12 -6.31 -24.52
C ALA A 108 21.01 -6.90 -23.64
N ASP A 109 20.43 -8.03 -24.05
CA ASP A 109 19.47 -8.76 -23.22
C ASP A 109 20.19 -9.41 -22.02
N GLY A 110 19.51 -9.47 -20.86
CA GLY A 110 19.83 -10.41 -19.77
C GLY A 110 20.17 -9.85 -18.38
N GLY A 111 19.29 -10.11 -17.40
CA GLY A 111 19.62 -10.45 -16.00
C GLY A 111 19.11 -11.88 -15.74
N VAL A 112 19.43 -12.56 -14.63
CA VAL A 112 19.24 -14.02 -14.37
C VAL A 112 18.09 -14.78 -15.09
N ALA A 113 18.30 -16.07 -15.40
CA ALA A 113 17.49 -16.83 -16.34
C ALA A 113 16.04 -17.15 -15.89
N PRO A 114 15.03 -17.07 -16.80
CA PRO A 114 15.12 -16.53 -18.17
C PRO A 114 15.31 -15.01 -18.15
N ASN A 115 16.12 -14.46 -19.07
CA ASN A 115 16.52 -13.05 -19.16
C ASN A 115 15.53 -12.06 -18.51
N LEU A 116 15.91 -11.49 -17.37
CA LEU A 116 15.09 -10.53 -16.61
C LEU A 116 14.71 -9.25 -17.38
N TYR A 117 15.47 -8.91 -18.42
CA TYR A 117 15.23 -7.75 -19.26
C TYR A 117 15.76 -7.95 -20.68
N THR A 118 15.27 -7.10 -21.58
CA THR A 118 15.66 -7.00 -22.98
C THR A 118 16.39 -5.69 -23.28
N ALA A 119 17.18 -5.70 -24.34
CA ALA A 119 17.83 -4.54 -24.92
C ALA A 119 16.81 -3.46 -25.35
N GLN A 120 15.58 -3.87 -25.68
CA GLN A 120 14.48 -2.97 -25.99
C GLN A 120 14.02 -2.21 -24.74
N GLU A 121 13.82 -2.91 -23.61
CA GLU A 121 13.44 -2.27 -22.35
C GLU A 121 14.51 -1.29 -21.86
N ILE A 122 15.80 -1.56 -22.07
CA ILE A 122 16.88 -0.61 -21.76
C ILE A 122 16.76 0.65 -22.62
N ARG A 123 16.49 0.51 -23.93
CA ARG A 123 16.29 1.67 -24.82
C ARG A 123 15.09 2.52 -24.41
N GLU A 124 13.99 1.88 -24.05
CA GLU A 124 12.79 2.54 -23.55
C GLU A 124 13.04 3.24 -22.21
N SER A 125 13.71 2.56 -21.29
CA SER A 125 14.11 3.11 -19.99
C SER A 125 15.01 4.34 -20.14
N LYS A 126 15.94 4.31 -21.11
CA LYS A 126 16.80 5.46 -21.44
C LYS A 126 15.99 6.66 -21.91
N ALA A 127 14.96 6.44 -22.73
CA ALA A 127 14.08 7.50 -23.20
C ALA A 127 13.24 8.09 -22.06
N ILE A 128 12.69 7.24 -21.19
CA ILE A 128 11.93 7.64 -20.00
C ILE A 128 12.80 8.47 -19.05
N ILE A 129 14.01 7.99 -18.71
CA ILE A 129 14.95 8.73 -17.84
C ILE A 129 15.33 10.07 -18.46
N ARG A 130 15.53 10.14 -19.78
CA ARG A 130 15.85 11.41 -20.46
C ARG A 130 14.67 12.39 -20.43
N GLN A 131 13.43 11.90 -20.38
CA GLN A 131 12.24 12.74 -20.20
C GLN A 131 12.19 13.32 -18.77
N PHE A 132 12.52 12.54 -17.75
CA PHE A 132 12.56 13.00 -16.35
C PHE A 132 13.74 13.93 -16.05
N TRP A 133 14.93 13.49 -16.45
CA TRP A 133 16.19 14.15 -16.17
C TRP A 133 16.96 14.34 -17.49
N PRO A 134 16.68 15.42 -18.23
CA PRO A 134 17.31 15.68 -19.52
C PRO A 134 18.85 15.72 -19.44
N GLN A 135 19.38 16.16 -18.30
CA GLN A 135 20.82 16.28 -18.04
C GLN A 135 21.46 15.00 -17.49
N PHE A 136 20.70 13.91 -17.31
CA PHE A 136 21.23 12.66 -16.77
C PHE A 136 22.47 12.20 -17.53
N ASP A 137 23.53 11.92 -16.77
CA ASP A 137 24.79 11.43 -17.30
C ASP A 137 24.79 9.91 -17.48
N PHE A 138 24.35 9.46 -18.66
CA PHE A 138 24.39 8.04 -19.04
C PHE A 138 25.80 7.47 -19.20
N ALA A 139 26.85 8.31 -19.23
CA ALA A 139 28.24 7.86 -19.26
C ALA A 139 28.80 7.59 -17.86
N TYR A 140 28.07 7.97 -16.80
CA TYR A 140 28.50 7.83 -15.40
C TYR A 140 29.90 8.39 -15.16
N THR A 141 30.19 9.56 -15.71
CA THR A 141 31.47 10.27 -15.62
C THR A 141 31.84 10.59 -14.17
N ALA A 142 30.83 10.83 -13.33
CA ALA A 142 30.98 11.07 -11.89
C ALA A 142 30.98 9.78 -11.03
N GLY A 143 30.97 8.60 -11.66
CA GLY A 143 30.83 7.29 -11.02
C GLY A 143 29.45 6.67 -11.25
N ALA A 144 29.40 5.35 -11.31
CA ALA A 144 28.16 4.60 -11.44
C ALA A 144 27.30 4.75 -10.16
N PRO A 145 25.96 4.86 -10.29
CA PRO A 145 25.08 4.94 -9.13
C PRO A 145 24.91 3.57 -8.46
N ASP A 146 24.89 3.58 -7.14
CA ASP A 146 24.42 2.48 -6.29
C ASP A 146 22.92 2.69 -6.05
N ILE A 147 22.07 2.08 -6.88
CA ILE A 147 20.62 2.34 -6.87
C ILE A 147 19.93 1.58 -5.76
N ASP A 148 20.37 0.35 -5.50
CA ASP A 148 19.82 -0.60 -4.53
C ASP A 148 20.43 -0.43 -3.13
N GLY A 149 21.53 0.31 -3.00
CA GLY A 149 22.12 0.68 -1.71
C GLY A 149 22.89 -0.45 -1.05
N ASP A 150 23.36 -1.43 -1.83
CA ASP A 150 24.12 -2.58 -1.33
C ASP A 150 25.61 -2.24 -1.10
N GLY A 151 26.05 -1.05 -1.52
CA GLY A 151 27.43 -0.58 -1.44
C GLY A 151 28.30 -0.98 -2.64
N THR A 152 27.73 -1.66 -3.63
CA THR A 152 28.36 -2.05 -4.88
C THR A 152 27.93 -1.10 -6.00
N THR A 153 28.83 -0.82 -6.94
CA THR A 153 28.50 -0.05 -8.15
C THR A 153 29.02 -0.77 -9.39
N GLY A 154 28.40 -0.53 -10.54
CA GLY A 154 28.88 -1.08 -11.81
C GLY A 154 28.48 -2.53 -12.05
N GLY A 155 27.43 -3.01 -11.37
CA GLY A 155 26.86 -4.35 -11.55
C GLY A 155 25.94 -4.49 -12.76
N ASN A 156 25.05 -5.49 -12.70
CA ASN A 156 24.01 -5.69 -13.70
C ASN A 156 22.97 -4.55 -13.66
N ALA A 157 22.06 -4.51 -14.63
CA ALA A 157 20.95 -3.58 -14.57
C ALA A 157 19.98 -3.95 -13.44
N ILE A 158 19.49 -2.92 -12.75
CA ILE A 158 18.42 -3.02 -11.77
C ILE A 158 17.09 -2.97 -12.51
N VAL A 159 16.16 -3.84 -12.10
CA VAL A 159 14.91 -4.05 -12.79
C VAL A 159 13.79 -3.76 -11.82
N LEU A 160 13.22 -2.55 -11.91
CA LEU A 160 12.09 -2.20 -11.05
C LEU A 160 10.81 -2.81 -11.61
N SER A 161 10.15 -3.62 -10.80
CA SER A 161 8.79 -4.11 -10.99
C SER A 161 7.76 -3.00 -10.81
N ASN A 162 6.50 -3.34 -11.04
CA ASN A 162 5.39 -2.41 -10.86
C ASN A 162 5.24 -1.87 -9.44
N ALA A 163 5.37 -2.74 -8.45
CA ALA A 163 5.21 -2.40 -7.05
C ALA A 163 6.37 -1.53 -6.56
N GLU A 164 7.59 -1.85 -6.96
CA GLU A 164 8.78 -1.04 -6.66
C GLU A 164 8.74 0.32 -7.35
N CYS A 165 8.28 0.40 -8.61
CA CYS A 165 8.20 1.66 -9.32
C CYS A 165 7.33 2.68 -8.58
N LEU A 166 6.23 2.25 -7.96
CA LEU A 166 5.37 3.14 -7.19
C LEU A 166 6.13 3.74 -6.00
N ALA A 167 6.81 2.91 -5.21
CA ALA A 167 7.64 3.35 -4.10
C ALA A 167 8.79 4.23 -4.56
N PHE A 168 9.50 3.82 -5.62
CA PHE A 168 10.69 4.48 -6.14
C PHE A 168 10.42 5.86 -6.74
N PHE A 169 9.38 6.01 -7.56
CA PHE A 169 9.12 7.29 -8.24
C PHE A 169 8.35 8.29 -7.37
N LEU A 170 7.52 7.83 -6.44
CA LEU A 170 6.81 8.72 -5.51
C LEU A 170 7.64 9.05 -4.26
N GLY A 171 8.50 8.12 -3.81
CA GLY A 171 9.35 8.27 -2.63
C GLY A 171 10.80 8.65 -2.92
N GLY A 172 11.34 8.24 -4.06
CA GLY A 172 12.76 8.34 -4.41
C GLY A 172 13.56 7.08 -4.06
N LEU A 173 14.88 7.24 -3.89
CA LEU A 173 15.74 6.17 -3.38
C LEU A 173 15.35 5.81 -1.94
N HIS A 174 15.63 4.58 -1.53
CA HIS A 174 15.39 4.11 -0.17
C HIS A 174 16.69 3.77 0.55
N GLU A 175 16.77 4.06 1.85
CA GLU A 175 17.88 3.68 2.73
C GLU A 175 17.39 2.85 3.92
N LYS A 176 18.19 1.86 4.30
CA LYS A 176 17.96 1.07 5.51
C LYS A 176 18.39 1.89 6.73
N THR A 177 17.46 2.12 7.65
CA THR A 177 17.72 2.77 8.94
C THR A 177 17.44 1.79 10.07
N VAL A 178 18.33 1.75 11.06
CA VAL A 178 18.16 0.90 12.24
C VAL A 178 17.45 1.69 13.35
N GLU A 179 16.29 1.21 13.78
CA GLU A 179 15.52 1.76 14.89
C GLU A 179 15.39 0.69 15.99
N GLY A 180 16.18 0.85 17.06
CA GLY A 180 16.27 -0.17 18.10
C GLY A 180 16.84 -1.48 17.55
N SER A 181 16.03 -2.55 17.55
CA SER A 181 16.38 -3.86 17.00
C SER A 181 15.78 -4.13 15.62
N THR A 182 15.15 -3.14 14.99
CA THR A 182 14.44 -3.30 13.71
C THR A 182 15.12 -2.47 12.62
N THR A 183 15.38 -3.07 11.47
CA THR A 183 15.81 -2.34 10.26
C THR A 183 14.56 -1.96 9.48
N LEU A 184 14.39 -0.67 9.22
CA LEU A 184 13.28 -0.12 8.44
C LEU A 184 13.80 0.54 7.18
N TRP A 185 12.97 0.53 6.14
CA TRP A 185 13.24 1.23 4.90
C TRP A 185 12.67 2.64 4.95
N ARG A 186 13.47 3.63 4.53
CA ARG A 186 13.05 5.03 4.49
C ARG A 186 13.33 5.62 3.12
N ALA A 187 12.29 6.19 2.51
CA ALA A 187 12.43 6.98 1.29
C ALA A 187 13.22 8.26 1.60
N ILE A 188 14.21 8.58 0.76
CA ILE A 188 15.08 9.74 0.91
C ILE A 188 14.96 10.74 -0.26
N GLY A 189 14.08 10.49 -1.25
CA GLY A 189 13.94 11.31 -2.46
C GLY A 189 14.95 10.99 -3.57
N PHE A 190 15.09 11.87 -4.54
CA PHE A 190 16.18 11.85 -5.52
C PHE A 190 17.16 12.99 -5.25
N SER A 191 18.41 12.85 -5.67
CA SER A 191 19.35 13.97 -5.64
C SER A 191 18.83 15.13 -6.49
N LYS A 192 19.01 16.37 -6.02
CA LYS A 192 18.73 17.58 -6.82
C LYS A 192 19.79 17.86 -7.89
N ASP A 193 20.86 17.07 -7.93
CA ASP A 193 21.84 17.12 -9.03
C ASP A 193 21.19 16.54 -10.30
N PRO A 194 20.91 17.38 -11.32
CA PRO A 194 20.19 16.95 -12.52
C PRO A 194 21.00 15.98 -13.40
N ALA A 195 22.32 15.90 -13.20
CA ALA A 195 23.18 14.94 -13.91
C ALA A 195 23.25 13.58 -13.18
N ALA A 196 22.99 13.56 -11.87
CA ALA A 196 23.14 12.37 -11.02
C ALA A 196 21.98 12.24 -10.00
N PRO A 197 20.72 12.06 -10.45
CA PRO A 197 19.54 11.96 -9.58
C PRO A 197 19.58 10.73 -8.65
N PHE A 198 20.26 9.66 -9.05
CA PHE A 198 20.41 8.42 -8.27
C PHE A 198 21.57 8.46 -7.26
N ARG A 199 22.26 9.60 -7.12
CA ARG A 199 23.34 9.73 -6.16
C ARG A 199 22.82 9.64 -4.72
N ARG A 200 23.34 8.68 -3.94
CA ARG A 200 23.07 8.53 -2.50
C ARG A 200 23.85 9.53 -1.64
N GLY A 201 23.43 9.70 -0.38
CA GLY A 201 24.08 10.55 0.62
C GLY A 201 23.35 11.86 0.96
N THR A 202 24.01 12.70 1.75
CA THR A 202 23.43 13.85 2.49
C THR A 202 23.25 15.15 1.68
N GLY A 203 23.40 15.11 0.36
CA GLY A 203 23.21 16.27 -0.50
C GLY A 203 21.75 16.75 -0.56
N PRO A 204 21.45 17.89 -1.21
CA PRO A 204 20.08 18.35 -1.40
C PRO A 204 19.25 17.33 -2.19
N ARG A 205 18.06 16.97 -1.68
CA ARG A 205 17.19 15.94 -2.28
C ARG A 205 15.79 16.47 -2.56
N THR A 206 15.12 15.90 -3.56
CA THR A 206 13.71 16.19 -3.83
C THR A 206 12.86 15.68 -2.69
N THR A 207 11.75 16.39 -2.41
CA THR A 207 10.77 15.92 -1.44
C THR A 207 9.95 14.81 -2.10
N PRO A 208 9.65 13.71 -1.38
CA PRO A 208 8.71 12.70 -1.85
C PRO A 208 7.35 13.32 -2.26
N TYR A 209 6.74 12.81 -3.32
CA TYR A 209 5.38 13.18 -3.70
C TYR A 209 4.35 12.62 -2.70
N TYR A 210 4.69 11.51 -2.06
CA TYR A 210 3.89 10.89 -1.02
C TYR A 210 4.77 10.15 -0.03
N GLU A 211 4.58 10.42 1.27
CA GLU A 211 5.34 9.77 2.34
C GLU A 211 4.51 8.64 2.97
N HIS A 212 5.13 7.48 3.10
CA HIS A 212 4.53 6.33 3.77
C HIS A 212 5.26 6.05 5.10
N PRO A 213 4.56 5.45 6.08
CA PRO A 213 5.22 4.91 7.27
C PRO A 213 6.31 3.91 6.86
N ALA A 214 7.49 4.02 7.45
CA ALA A 214 8.64 3.16 7.14
C ALA A 214 8.36 1.65 7.29
N SER A 215 7.36 1.29 8.11
CA SER A 215 6.90 -0.08 8.31
C SER A 215 6.11 -0.66 7.11
N ARG A 216 5.78 0.16 6.11
CA ARG A 216 4.99 -0.22 4.93
C ARG A 216 5.87 -0.55 3.71
N TYR A 217 7.17 -0.35 3.84
CA TYR A 217 8.16 -0.74 2.87
C TYR A 217 8.71 -2.11 3.25
N THR A 218 8.58 -3.06 2.35
CA THR A 218 9.12 -4.41 2.48
C THR A 218 9.89 -4.73 1.22
N ASP A 219 10.92 -5.56 1.30
CA ASP A 219 11.70 -6.03 0.15
C ASP A 219 11.36 -7.51 -0.02
N LEU A 220 10.51 -7.82 -1.01
CA LEU A 220 9.90 -9.14 -1.17
C LEU A 220 10.68 -10.07 -2.09
N ASP A 221 11.44 -9.53 -3.03
CA ASP A 221 12.26 -10.31 -3.96
C ASP A 221 13.76 -10.26 -3.66
N GLY A 222 14.17 -9.48 -2.65
CA GLY A 222 15.52 -9.48 -2.10
C GLY A 222 16.52 -8.69 -2.93
N ASP A 223 16.05 -7.78 -3.79
CA ASP A 223 16.88 -6.95 -4.65
C ASP A 223 17.30 -5.60 -4.01
N ASN A 224 16.97 -5.41 -2.73
CA ASN A 224 17.19 -4.20 -1.94
C ASN A 224 16.40 -2.96 -2.42
N LEU A 225 15.33 -3.14 -3.20
CA LEU A 225 14.37 -2.10 -3.52
C LEU A 225 13.01 -2.43 -2.89
N PRO A 226 12.56 -1.65 -1.90
CA PRO A 226 11.35 -2.03 -1.20
C PRO A 226 10.10 -1.71 -2.01
N GLU A 227 9.15 -2.64 -2.00
CA GLU A 227 7.78 -2.43 -2.42
C GLU A 227 6.91 -1.82 -1.31
N LEU A 228 5.84 -1.16 -1.73
CA LEU A 228 4.85 -0.60 -0.84
C LEU A 228 3.69 -1.58 -0.62
N VAL A 229 3.53 -2.11 0.60
CA VAL A 229 2.34 -2.88 1.00
C VAL A 229 1.20 -1.99 1.43
N ASP A 230 -0.05 -2.48 1.36
CA ASP A 230 -1.27 -1.77 1.77
C ASP A 230 -1.42 -1.66 3.32
N PRO A 231 -2.33 -0.81 3.87
CA PRO A 231 -2.44 -0.59 5.32
C PRO A 231 -3.05 -1.76 6.09
N ILE A 232 -3.44 -2.85 5.42
CA ILE A 232 -4.06 -3.98 6.08
C ILE A 232 -3.01 -4.69 6.95
N SER A 233 -3.37 -4.95 8.21
CA SER A 233 -2.46 -5.60 9.16
C SER A 233 -2.08 -7.00 8.67
N GLY A 234 -0.78 -7.30 8.67
CA GLY A 234 -0.24 -8.59 8.24
C GLY A 234 -0.15 -8.76 6.72
N GLN A 235 -0.30 -7.68 5.94
CA GLN A 235 -0.14 -7.70 4.50
C GLN A 235 1.29 -8.09 4.11
N GLY A 236 1.40 -9.06 3.20
CA GLY A 236 2.68 -9.47 2.58
C GLY A 236 2.71 -9.24 1.07
N THR A 237 1.59 -8.88 0.44
CA THR A 237 1.51 -8.59 -0.98
C THR A 237 1.45 -7.07 -1.20
N PRO A 238 2.29 -6.49 -2.08
CA PRO A 238 2.35 -5.06 -2.26
C PRO A 238 1.20 -4.53 -3.10
N TYR A 239 1.05 -3.21 -3.20
CA TYR A 239 0.17 -2.64 -4.22
C TYR A 239 0.65 -3.02 -5.61
N PHE A 240 -0.29 -3.37 -6.48
CA PHE A 240 -0.01 -3.48 -7.91
C PHE A 240 -0.24 -2.15 -8.59
N TYR A 241 0.70 -1.75 -9.45
CA TYR A 241 0.64 -0.51 -10.21
C TYR A 241 0.82 -0.76 -11.71
N ALA A 242 -0.03 -0.18 -12.56
CA ALA A 242 0.09 -0.33 -14.00
C ALA A 242 -0.17 1.01 -14.69
N ALA A 243 0.84 1.57 -15.34
CA ALA A 243 0.72 2.80 -16.11
C ALA A 243 0.59 2.49 -17.60
N ALA A 244 -0.34 3.17 -18.26
CA ALA A 244 -0.49 3.10 -19.70
C ALA A 244 0.57 3.95 -20.38
N THR A 245 1.33 3.34 -21.29
CA THR A 245 2.23 4.04 -22.19
C THR A 245 1.70 3.82 -23.61
N ASN A 246 1.42 4.90 -24.34
CA ASN A 246 0.88 4.86 -25.71
C ASN A 246 -0.39 3.99 -25.86
N GLY A 247 -1.33 4.07 -24.92
CA GLY A 247 -2.58 3.30 -25.04
C GLY A 247 -2.53 1.90 -24.45
N LYS A 248 -1.38 1.41 -23.99
CA LYS A 248 -1.22 0.04 -23.51
C LYS A 248 -0.57 -0.02 -22.15
N TYR A 249 -1.01 -0.95 -21.32
CA TYR A 249 -0.22 -1.31 -20.14
C TYR A 249 1.04 -2.05 -20.58
N GLY A 250 2.17 -1.74 -19.93
CA GLY A 250 3.47 -2.34 -20.23
C GLY A 250 3.57 -3.84 -19.89
N VAL A 251 4.78 -4.32 -19.63
CA VAL A 251 4.98 -5.67 -19.10
C VAL A 251 4.47 -5.70 -17.66
N LEU A 252 3.48 -6.54 -17.39
CA LEU A 252 2.73 -6.62 -16.13
C LEU A 252 3.26 -7.76 -15.26
N THR A 253 4.57 -7.81 -15.09
CA THR A 253 5.18 -8.84 -14.27
C THR A 253 5.18 -8.36 -12.83
N TYR A 254 4.31 -8.95 -12.01
CA TYR A 254 4.64 -9.21 -10.62
C TYR A 254 4.47 -10.69 -10.36
N GLY A 255 5.59 -11.35 -10.17
CA GLY A 255 5.71 -12.52 -9.32
C GLY A 255 6.99 -12.27 -8.52
N PRO A 256 7.00 -12.48 -7.19
CA PRO A 256 8.26 -12.47 -6.46
C PRO A 256 9.22 -13.43 -7.18
N GLN A 257 10.45 -13.00 -7.44
CA GLN A 257 11.48 -13.90 -7.97
C GLN A 257 11.71 -15.02 -6.95
N GLY A 258 10.95 -16.11 -7.05
CA GLY A 258 11.06 -17.25 -6.13
C GLY A 258 9.79 -18.04 -5.83
N ASN A 259 8.58 -17.56 -6.17
CA ASN A 259 7.37 -18.39 -6.00
C ASN A 259 6.77 -18.78 -7.36
N SER A 260 6.83 -20.07 -7.68
CA SER A 260 6.45 -20.70 -8.96
C SER A 260 4.98 -20.51 -9.38
N ALA A 261 4.19 -19.78 -8.62
CA ALA A 261 2.82 -19.43 -8.92
C ALA A 261 2.77 -18.00 -9.52
N ASN A 262 3.40 -17.83 -10.69
CA ASN A 262 3.29 -16.64 -11.53
C ASN A 262 1.84 -16.47 -12.00
N TYR A 263 1.00 -15.81 -11.20
CA TYR A 263 -0.33 -15.43 -11.63
C TYR A 263 -0.24 -14.09 -12.38
N PRO A 264 -0.63 -14.02 -13.67
CA PRO A 264 -0.65 -12.76 -14.38
C PRO A 264 -1.71 -11.87 -13.73
N ILE A 265 -1.28 -10.84 -13.00
CA ILE A 265 -2.18 -9.80 -12.53
C ILE A 265 -2.61 -9.01 -13.76
N LEU A 266 -3.90 -9.07 -14.07
CA LEU A 266 -4.47 -8.38 -15.21
C LEU A 266 -5.07 -7.06 -14.72
N PRO A 267 -4.49 -5.90 -15.11
CA PRO A 267 -5.15 -4.66 -14.84
C PRO A 267 -6.47 -4.61 -15.58
N TYR A 268 -7.42 -3.84 -15.06
CA TYR A 268 -8.63 -3.56 -15.82
C TYR A 268 -8.30 -2.78 -17.11
N ALA A 269 -8.70 -3.36 -18.26
CA ALA A 269 -8.32 -2.92 -19.61
C ALA A 269 -9.56 -2.77 -20.50
N GLN A 270 -9.46 -1.98 -21.58
CA GLN A 270 -10.52 -1.90 -22.60
C GLN A 270 -10.55 -3.16 -23.47
N ASP A 271 -9.36 -3.65 -23.84
CA ASP A 271 -9.18 -4.89 -24.59
C ASP A 271 -8.05 -5.70 -23.94
N LYS A 272 -8.42 -6.87 -23.43
CA LYS A 272 -7.50 -7.81 -22.75
C LYS A 272 -6.46 -8.38 -23.71
N ALA A 273 -6.83 -8.72 -24.95
CA ALA A 273 -5.92 -9.35 -25.91
C ALA A 273 -4.79 -8.39 -26.30
N ASN A 274 -5.12 -7.11 -26.40
CA ASN A 274 -4.18 -6.06 -26.79
C ASN A 274 -3.59 -5.27 -25.62
N LYS A 275 -3.92 -5.63 -24.37
CA LYS A 275 -3.55 -4.90 -23.13
C LYS A 275 -3.87 -3.39 -23.22
N SER A 276 -4.92 -3.05 -23.95
CA SER A 276 -5.25 -1.65 -24.22
C SER A 276 -5.82 -1.04 -22.96
N ALA A 277 -5.17 -0.02 -22.44
CA ALA A 277 -5.66 0.72 -21.30
C ALA A 277 -6.96 1.44 -21.70
N TRP A 278 -7.83 1.66 -20.73
CA TRP A 278 -9.09 2.39 -20.95
C TRP A 278 -8.83 3.79 -21.54
N ASN A 279 -7.81 4.48 -21.04
CA ASN A 279 -7.29 5.72 -21.61
C ASN A 279 -5.78 5.61 -21.81
N ALA A 280 -5.27 6.16 -22.90
CA ALA A 280 -3.86 6.14 -23.24
C ALA A 280 -2.92 6.82 -22.24
N LYS A 281 -3.45 7.69 -21.37
CA LYS A 281 -2.73 8.35 -20.27
C LYS A 281 -3.36 8.03 -18.92
N SER A 282 -3.51 6.74 -18.64
CA SER A 282 -4.16 6.27 -17.42
C SER A 282 -3.25 5.33 -16.63
N PHE A 283 -3.50 5.19 -15.34
CA PHE A 283 -2.79 4.23 -14.49
C PHE A 283 -3.73 3.54 -13.48
N GLN A 284 -3.42 2.31 -13.12
CA GLN A 284 -4.21 1.55 -12.16
C GLN A 284 -3.39 1.28 -10.90
N ILE A 285 -4.02 1.43 -9.74
CA ILE A 285 -3.50 0.95 -8.46
C ILE A 285 -4.48 -0.10 -7.94
N ILE A 286 -3.98 -1.25 -7.50
CA ILE A 286 -4.80 -2.35 -6.96
C ILE A 286 -4.20 -2.80 -5.62
N SER A 287 -5.02 -2.77 -4.57
CA SER A 287 -4.76 -3.43 -3.30
C SER A 287 -5.13 -4.90 -3.43
N PRO A 288 -4.28 -5.84 -3.01
CA PRO A 288 -4.64 -7.25 -2.98
C PRO A 288 -5.75 -7.53 -1.96
N GLY A 289 -5.88 -6.72 -0.90
CA GLY A 289 -6.92 -6.89 0.11
C GLY A 289 -6.55 -7.89 1.19
N TYR A 290 -7.56 -8.44 1.87
CA TYR A 290 -7.37 -9.28 3.06
C TYR A 290 -6.86 -10.69 2.75
N ASP A 291 -7.17 -11.21 1.57
CA ASP A 291 -6.71 -12.54 1.13
C ASP A 291 -5.29 -12.53 0.51
N GLN A 292 -4.70 -11.33 0.38
CA GLN A 292 -3.39 -11.07 -0.20
C GLN A 292 -3.25 -11.54 -1.65
N ARG A 293 -4.38 -11.70 -2.36
CA ARG A 293 -4.42 -12.24 -3.71
C ARG A 293 -5.09 -11.24 -4.65
N PHE A 294 -4.43 -11.02 -5.78
CA PHE A 294 -5.08 -10.29 -6.86
C PHE A 294 -6.10 -11.18 -7.55
N GLY A 295 -7.27 -10.62 -7.80
CA GLY A 295 -8.34 -11.21 -8.57
C GLY A 295 -8.00 -11.24 -10.06
N PRO A 296 -8.89 -11.83 -10.87
CA PRO A 296 -8.62 -12.12 -12.28
C PRO A 296 -8.56 -10.89 -13.20
N GLY A 297 -8.77 -9.68 -12.66
CA GLY A 297 -8.88 -8.46 -13.47
C GLY A 297 -10.09 -8.51 -14.41
N GLY A 298 -9.99 -7.88 -15.58
CA GLY A 298 -10.99 -8.01 -16.65
C GLY A 298 -11.34 -6.69 -17.37
N PRO A 299 -12.27 -6.72 -18.33
CA PRO A 299 -12.75 -5.51 -18.97
C PRO A 299 -13.46 -4.59 -17.96
N PHE A 300 -13.22 -3.28 -18.05
CA PHE A 300 -13.86 -2.27 -17.20
C PHE A 300 -14.41 -1.12 -18.04
N GLN A 301 -15.64 -0.71 -17.77
CA GLN A 301 -16.32 0.39 -18.46
C GLN A 301 -17.06 1.28 -17.44
N PRO A 302 -16.59 2.51 -17.18
CA PRO A 302 -17.12 3.37 -16.11
C PRO A 302 -18.52 3.94 -16.38
N ASP A 303 -18.92 4.11 -17.64
CA ASP A 303 -20.17 4.79 -18.04
C ASP A 303 -21.19 3.88 -18.75
N ALA A 304 -21.09 2.56 -18.55
CA ALA A 304 -21.96 1.62 -19.25
C ALA A 304 -23.40 1.63 -18.70
N GLY A 305 -24.31 2.35 -19.38
CA GLY A 305 -25.77 2.18 -19.24
C GLY A 305 -26.30 0.87 -19.84
N THR A 306 -25.43 0.08 -20.44
CA THR A 306 -25.68 -1.29 -20.91
C THR A 306 -24.84 -2.26 -20.06
N PRO A 307 -25.40 -3.42 -19.66
CA PRO A 307 -24.64 -4.44 -18.94
C PRO A 307 -23.34 -4.77 -19.66
N LEU A 308 -22.30 -5.06 -18.88
CA LEU A 308 -21.01 -5.58 -19.32
C LEU A 308 -21.19 -6.48 -20.55
N PRO A 309 -20.39 -6.34 -21.63
CA PRO A 309 -20.31 -7.38 -22.64
C PRO A 309 -20.07 -8.68 -21.88
N GLY A 310 -21.00 -9.62 -22.03
CA GLY A 310 -21.04 -10.83 -21.23
C GLY A 310 -19.66 -11.48 -21.21
N TYR A 311 -19.07 -11.51 -20.03
CA TYR A 311 -17.82 -12.20 -19.77
C TYR A 311 -18.01 -13.68 -20.11
N ALA A 312 -17.25 -14.21 -21.08
CA ALA A 312 -17.32 -15.63 -21.38
C ALA A 312 -16.50 -16.39 -20.33
N ALA A 313 -17.06 -17.47 -19.78
CA ALA A 313 -16.35 -18.33 -18.82
C ALA A 313 -15.04 -18.93 -19.38
N THR A 314 -14.85 -18.87 -20.70
CA THR A 314 -13.64 -19.25 -21.43
C THR A 314 -12.51 -18.22 -21.34
N ASP A 315 -12.80 -16.98 -20.92
CA ASP A 315 -11.80 -15.92 -20.71
C ASP A 315 -11.18 -15.96 -19.30
N ILE A 316 -11.63 -16.91 -18.48
CA ILE A 316 -11.07 -17.27 -17.18
C ILE A 316 -9.84 -18.15 -17.42
N PRO A 317 -8.63 -17.77 -16.95
CA PRO A 317 -7.50 -18.69 -16.92
C PRO A 317 -7.90 -19.90 -16.08
N SER A 318 -7.85 -21.09 -16.68
CA SER A 318 -8.38 -22.36 -16.13
C SER A 318 -7.67 -22.89 -14.87
N ALA A 319 -6.97 -22.04 -14.10
CA ALA A 319 -6.24 -22.46 -12.91
C ALA A 319 -6.13 -21.41 -11.77
N VAL A 320 -6.97 -20.36 -11.74
CA VAL A 320 -6.86 -19.29 -10.72
C VAL A 320 -8.16 -19.12 -9.95
N TRP A 321 -8.43 -20.00 -8.99
CA TRP A 321 -9.55 -19.79 -8.06
C TRP A 321 -9.22 -20.27 -6.65
N ALA A 322 -9.56 -19.43 -5.67
CA ALA A 322 -10.10 -19.95 -4.42
C ALA A 322 -11.44 -20.65 -4.76
N PRO A 323 -11.71 -21.85 -4.25
CA PRO A 323 -12.88 -22.63 -4.65
C PRO A 323 -14.17 -21.84 -4.36
N GLY A 324 -14.90 -21.38 -5.39
CA GLY A 324 -16.28 -20.91 -5.23
C GLY A 324 -16.79 -19.73 -6.06
N ILE A 325 -15.98 -19.03 -6.86
CA ILE A 325 -16.48 -17.91 -7.70
C ILE A 325 -16.47 -18.34 -9.17
N THR A 326 -17.60 -18.26 -9.87
CA THR A 326 -17.76 -18.73 -11.26
C THR A 326 -18.60 -17.80 -12.15
N GLY A 327 -18.83 -16.55 -11.73
CA GLY A 327 -19.70 -15.58 -12.44
C GLY A 327 -19.09 -14.17 -12.59
N PRO A 328 -19.69 -13.31 -13.44
CA PRO A 328 -19.22 -11.94 -13.69
C PRO A 328 -19.37 -11.04 -12.46
N VAL A 329 -18.42 -10.11 -12.26
CA VAL A 329 -18.38 -9.19 -11.11
C VAL A 329 -19.06 -7.86 -11.49
N SER A 330 -20.15 -7.48 -10.81
CA SER A 330 -20.82 -6.19 -10.98
C SER A 330 -20.19 -5.06 -10.14
N VAL A 331 -20.55 -3.79 -10.38
CA VAL A 331 -20.12 -2.65 -9.54
C VAL A 331 -20.56 -2.85 -8.08
N ALA A 332 -21.77 -3.40 -7.85
CA ALA A 332 -22.26 -3.71 -6.51
C ALA A 332 -21.46 -4.86 -5.86
N ASP A 333 -21.04 -5.86 -6.64
CA ASP A 333 -20.16 -6.93 -6.15
C ASP A 333 -18.77 -6.39 -5.78
N ARG A 334 -18.26 -5.38 -6.51
CA ARG A 334 -16.99 -4.68 -6.20
C ARG A 334 -17.07 -3.74 -5.02
N GLU A 335 -18.20 -3.06 -4.82
CA GLU A 335 -18.39 -2.20 -3.65
C GLU A 335 -18.45 -3.02 -2.35
N ALA A 336 -18.94 -4.26 -2.45
CA ALA A 336 -18.91 -5.28 -1.40
C ALA A 336 -17.65 -6.16 -1.41
N GLU A 337 -16.82 -6.09 -2.46
CA GLU A 337 -15.54 -6.81 -2.55
C GLU A 337 -14.58 -6.19 -1.56
N PHE A 338 -14.15 -7.02 -0.62
CA PHE A 338 -13.20 -6.62 0.41
C PHE A 338 -11.74 -6.79 -0.05
N ASP A 339 -11.56 -7.28 -1.27
CA ASP A 339 -10.31 -7.63 -1.94
C ASP A 339 -10.28 -6.91 -3.32
N ASN A 340 -9.12 -6.78 -3.97
CA ASN A 340 -8.97 -6.05 -5.25
C ASN A 340 -9.42 -4.58 -5.26
N ILE A 341 -9.22 -3.90 -4.13
CA ILE A 341 -9.59 -2.49 -3.96
C ILE A 341 -8.76 -1.66 -4.94
N THR A 342 -9.42 -1.02 -5.89
CA THR A 342 -8.75 -0.29 -6.98
C THR A 342 -9.32 1.12 -7.14
N ASN A 343 -8.54 2.02 -7.73
CA ASN A 343 -8.98 3.38 -8.10
C ASN A 343 -10.15 3.41 -9.11
N PHE A 344 -10.51 2.26 -9.69
CA PHE A 344 -11.66 2.14 -10.59
C PHE A 344 -13.00 1.76 -9.96
N ALA A 345 -13.04 1.30 -8.71
CA ALA A 345 -14.28 0.79 -8.11
C ALA A 345 -15.38 1.86 -7.89
N SER A 346 -15.05 3.15 -8.05
CA SER A 346 -16.02 4.25 -7.94
C SER A 346 -15.70 5.48 -8.82
N GLY A 347 -14.94 5.29 -9.91
CA GLY A 347 -14.68 6.32 -10.95
C GLY A 347 -13.80 7.48 -10.48
N THR A 348 -12.62 7.72 -11.04
CA THR A 348 -12.37 7.83 -12.47
C THR A 348 -10.86 7.93 -12.69
N LEU A 349 -10.40 7.39 -13.80
CA LEU A 349 -9.01 7.49 -14.19
C LEU A 349 -8.82 8.64 -15.19
N GLY A 350 -8.03 9.66 -14.81
CA GLY A 350 -7.39 10.60 -15.74
C GLY A 350 -8.29 11.20 -16.83
N GLY A 351 -9.12 12.19 -16.45
CA GLY A 351 -9.87 13.02 -17.37
C GLY A 351 -10.91 13.90 -16.68
N ARG A 352 -10.48 14.84 -15.83
CA ARG A 352 -11.24 16.07 -15.58
C ARG A 352 -10.79 17.15 -16.55
#